data_AF-A0A250JQW4-F1
#
_entry.id   AF-A0A250JQW4-F1
#
_cell.length_a   1.000
_cell.length_b   1.000
_cell.length_c   1.000
_cell.angle_alpha   90.00
_cell.angle_beta   90.00
_cell.angle_gamma   90.00
#
_symmetry.space_group_name_H-M   'P 1'
#
loop_
_entity.id
_entity.type
_entity.pdbx_description
1 polymer ?
#
loop_
_entity_poly.entity_id
_entity_poly.type
_entity_poly.pdbx_seq_one_letter_code
_entity_poly.pdbx_strand_id
1 'polypeptide(L)'
;MNTLRTSLMLLVAVPLVALAGDKTSAKAGKAAEADCHHPPAPQAAAKSEATPAAAADTGWKLTRGEPLKGAKAVKLADVLARPQAHDGKTVLLEGQVRKACERKGCWMELAASGQDKGPGVRVTFKDYGFFVPLDSAGSQARVEGVLKVAELSDSRAQHYESEGAIVPRGADGKPREVQLVATGVELRR
;
A
#
# COMPACT_ATOMS: atom_id res chain seq x y z
N MET A 1 -32.32 -6.07 54.72
CA MET A 1 -32.08 -7.46 55.20
C MET A 1 -31.04 -8.06 54.26
N ASN A 2 -29.76 -7.74 54.51
CA ASN A 2 -28.73 -8.63 55.08
C ASN A 2 -28.46 -9.83 54.15
N THR A 3 -27.25 -10.04 53.65
CA THR A 3 -26.02 -10.21 54.45
C THR A 3 -24.74 -9.91 53.67
N LEU A 4 -23.87 -9.12 54.30
CA LEU A 4 -22.43 -9.05 54.08
C LEU A 4 -21.77 -10.41 54.36
N ARG A 5 -20.71 -10.74 53.62
CA ARG A 5 -19.63 -11.62 54.09
C ARG A 5 -18.25 -11.07 53.71
N THR A 6 -17.70 -10.39 54.70
CA THR A 6 -16.30 -10.08 54.98
C THR A 6 -15.46 -11.34 55.12
N SER A 7 -14.18 -11.27 54.72
CA SER A 7 -13.00 -12.09 55.14
C SER A 7 -12.08 -12.29 53.92
N LEU A 8 -10.75 -12.23 53.97
CA LEU A 8 -9.78 -12.13 55.05
C LEU A 8 -8.41 -11.87 54.38
N MET A 9 -7.63 -10.93 54.93
CA MET A 9 -6.24 -10.71 54.55
C MET A 9 -5.39 -11.97 54.75
N LEU A 10 -4.51 -12.27 53.79
CA LEU A 10 -3.37 -13.14 53.99
C LEU A 10 -2.11 -12.46 53.43
N LEU A 11 -1.40 -11.81 54.36
CA LEU A 11 0.02 -11.47 54.28
C LEU A 11 0.83 -12.76 54.19
N VAL A 12 1.61 -12.94 53.12
CA VAL A 12 2.69 -13.93 53.09
C VAL A 12 3.99 -13.22 52.72
N ALA A 13 4.95 -13.41 53.62
CA ALA A 13 6.23 -12.75 53.69
C ALA A 13 7.20 -13.16 52.56
N VAL A 14 8.07 -12.22 52.23
CA VAL A 14 9.19 -12.28 51.29
C VAL A 14 10.31 -13.19 51.82
N PRO A 15 10.91 -14.06 50.99
CA PRO A 15 12.25 -14.57 51.24
C PRO A 15 13.29 -13.85 50.36
N LEU A 16 14.13 -13.08 51.07
CA LEU A 16 15.60 -13.01 50.98
C LEU A 16 16.27 -13.32 49.63
N VAL A 17 16.72 -12.26 48.96
CA VAL A 17 17.71 -12.28 47.88
C VAL A 17 19.12 -12.25 48.48
N ALA A 18 19.96 -13.26 48.20
CA ALA A 18 21.43 -13.16 48.24
C ALA A 18 22.11 -14.41 47.65
N LEU A 19 22.77 -14.26 46.50
CA LEU A 19 23.95 -15.01 45.98
C LEU A 19 24.39 -14.26 44.71
N ALA A 20 25.41 -13.38 44.74
CA ALA A 20 26.86 -13.60 44.73
C ALA A 20 27.44 -14.03 43.36
N GLY A 21 28.28 -13.17 42.76
CA GLY A 21 29.27 -13.43 41.69
C GLY A 21 28.70 -13.81 40.31
N ASP A 22 29.18 -13.31 39.17
CA ASP A 22 30.58 -13.10 38.78
C ASP A 22 30.63 -12.11 37.59
N LYS A 23 31.59 -11.18 37.59
CA LYS A 23 31.91 -10.37 36.41
C LYS A 23 32.93 -11.14 35.58
N THR A 24 32.51 -11.67 34.43
CA THR A 24 33.44 -11.92 33.33
C THR A 24 32.81 -11.53 32.00
N SER A 25 33.50 -10.63 31.29
CA SER A 25 33.21 -10.26 29.91
C SER A 25 33.41 -11.46 29.01
N ALA A 26 32.41 -11.81 28.20
CA ALA A 26 32.59 -12.66 27.03
C ALA A 26 31.92 -11.99 25.81
N LYS A 27 32.78 -11.54 24.92
CA LYS A 27 32.48 -11.10 23.56
C LYS A 27 32.54 -12.33 22.64
N ALA A 28 31.43 -12.71 22.04
CA ALA A 28 31.28 -13.51 20.80
C ALA A 28 29.79 -13.89 20.73
N GLY A 29 29.07 -13.92 19.60
CA GLY A 29 29.42 -13.78 18.20
C GLY A 29 28.22 -14.33 17.41
N LYS A 30 27.69 -13.52 16.50
CA LYS A 30 27.20 -13.88 15.15
C LYS A 30 26.54 -15.27 14.94
N ALA A 31 25.23 -15.27 14.72
CA ALA A 31 24.48 -16.10 13.74
C ALA A 31 22.97 -15.83 13.93
N ALA A 32 22.10 -15.73 12.93
CA ALA A 32 22.26 -15.72 11.48
C ALA A 32 20.94 -15.16 10.89
N GLU A 33 21.09 -14.22 9.97
CA GLU A 33 20.08 -13.90 8.95
C GLU A 33 19.78 -15.18 8.15
N ALA A 34 18.49 -15.48 7.96
CA ALA A 34 18.02 -16.49 7.04
C ALA A 34 17.36 -15.78 5.84
N ASP A 35 18.09 -15.80 4.73
CA ASP A 35 17.62 -15.89 3.35
C ASP A 35 16.41 -15.05 2.91
N CYS A 36 16.69 -13.81 2.50
CA CYS A 36 15.96 -13.16 1.42
C CYS A 36 16.99 -12.68 0.39
N HIS A 37 16.96 -13.24 -0.83
CA HIS A 37 17.74 -12.74 -1.96
C HIS A 37 17.28 -11.32 -2.32
N HIS A 38 17.94 -10.32 -1.74
CA HIS A 38 17.96 -8.95 -2.23
C HIS A 38 19.42 -8.49 -2.33
N PRO A 39 19.84 -7.86 -3.43
CA PRO A 39 21.14 -7.20 -3.47
C PRO A 39 21.14 -6.03 -2.46
N PRO A 40 22.27 -5.78 -1.78
CA PRO A 40 22.35 -4.79 -0.72
C PRO A 40 22.07 -3.37 -1.23
N ALA A 41 21.36 -2.58 -0.43
CA ALA A 41 21.08 -1.19 -0.71
C ALA A 41 22.38 -0.35 -0.69
N PRO A 42 22.65 0.48 -1.71
CA PRO A 42 23.69 1.50 -1.62
C PRO A 42 23.26 2.61 -0.67
N GLN A 43 24.18 3.00 0.21
CA GLN A 43 24.04 4.10 1.15
C GLN A 43 24.02 5.46 0.43
N ALA A 44 23.43 6.42 1.12
CA ALA A 44 23.04 7.75 0.68
C ALA A 44 24.13 8.58 -0.02
N ALA A 45 23.72 9.34 -1.02
CA ALA A 45 24.34 10.61 -1.38
C ALA A 45 23.28 11.62 -1.86
N ALA A 46 23.41 12.83 -1.31
CA ALA A 46 22.90 14.12 -1.77
C ALA A 46 21.38 14.39 -1.75
N LYS A 47 21.00 15.28 -0.84
CA LYS A 47 19.83 16.16 -0.96
C LYS A 47 19.91 16.89 -2.31
N SER A 48 18.88 16.78 -3.13
CA SER A 48 18.62 17.72 -4.22
C SER A 48 17.20 18.23 -4.05
N GLU A 49 17.07 19.54 -4.02
CA GLU A 49 15.87 20.29 -3.68
C GLU A 49 14.73 19.98 -4.64
N ALA A 50 13.55 19.74 -4.06
CA ALA A 50 12.31 19.63 -4.79
C ALA A 50 11.98 20.98 -5.45
N THR A 51 12.29 21.10 -6.74
CA THR A 51 11.69 22.12 -7.59
C THR A 51 10.30 21.63 -7.99
N PRO A 52 9.21 22.40 -7.78
CA PRO A 52 7.92 22.06 -8.34
C PRO A 52 8.04 22.08 -9.86
N ALA A 53 8.03 20.91 -10.50
CA ALA A 53 7.84 20.81 -11.94
C ALA A 53 6.40 21.22 -12.23
N ALA A 54 6.22 22.48 -12.65
CA ALA A 54 5.05 22.89 -13.39
C ALA A 54 4.97 22.00 -14.63
N ALA A 55 3.93 21.17 -14.71
CA ALA A 55 3.68 20.32 -15.86
C ALA A 55 3.43 21.21 -17.08
N ALA A 56 4.34 21.17 -18.05
CA ALA A 56 4.06 21.62 -19.40
C ALA A 56 3.01 20.67 -20.00
N ASP A 57 1.84 21.23 -20.32
CA ASP A 57 0.80 20.64 -21.15
C ASP A 57 1.37 20.43 -22.55
N THR A 58 1.75 19.19 -22.85
CA THR A 58 2.13 18.78 -24.19
C THR A 58 1.08 17.87 -24.81
N GLY A 59 -0.21 17.99 -24.44
CA GLY A 59 -1.35 17.36 -25.11
C GLY A 59 -1.15 15.91 -25.57
N TRP A 60 -0.31 15.14 -24.88
CA TRP A 60 0.16 13.86 -25.39
C TRP A 60 -0.78 12.77 -24.92
N LYS A 61 -0.90 11.73 -25.74
CA LYS A 61 -1.73 10.57 -25.48
C LYS A 61 -0.92 9.30 -25.70
N LEU A 62 -1.01 8.37 -24.77
CA LEU A 62 -0.31 7.09 -24.83
C LEU A 62 -1.21 5.94 -24.45
N THR A 63 -1.23 4.91 -25.27
CA THR A 63 -1.94 3.67 -24.98
C THR A 63 -0.94 2.55 -24.70
N ARG A 64 -1.29 1.69 -23.74
CA ARG A 64 -0.56 0.48 -23.35
C ARG A 64 -1.54 -0.67 -23.13
N GLY A 65 -1.07 -1.89 -23.40
CA GLY A 65 -1.92 -3.07 -23.38
C GLY A 65 -2.87 -3.12 -24.56
N GLU A 66 -4.03 -3.75 -24.36
CA GLU A 66 -5.09 -3.83 -25.36
C GLU A 66 -5.78 -2.46 -25.54
N PRO A 67 -6.35 -2.17 -26.72
CA PRO A 67 -7.26 -1.04 -26.88
C PRO A 67 -8.42 -1.14 -25.89
N LEU A 68 -8.85 -0.01 -25.32
CA LEU A 68 -10.00 0.03 -24.41
C LEU A 68 -11.27 -0.37 -25.18
N LYS A 69 -11.96 -1.44 -24.76
CA LYS A 69 -13.09 -2.05 -25.49
C LYS A 69 -14.44 -1.47 -25.08
N GLY A 70 -14.46 -0.49 -24.19
CA GLY A 70 -15.68 0.18 -23.76
C GLY A 70 -16.41 -0.57 -22.66
N ALA A 71 -15.67 -1.15 -21.71
CA ALA A 71 -16.27 -1.66 -20.48
C ALA A 71 -17.09 -0.57 -19.77
N LYS A 72 -18.01 -1.02 -18.89
CA LYS A 72 -18.86 -0.10 -18.15
C LYS A 72 -18.02 0.89 -17.33
N ALA A 73 -18.19 2.18 -17.61
CA ALA A 73 -17.57 3.24 -16.83
C ALA A 73 -18.16 3.24 -15.41
N VAL A 74 -17.28 3.25 -14.41
CA VAL A 74 -17.64 3.36 -12.99
C VAL A 74 -16.84 4.51 -12.38
N LYS A 75 -17.47 5.34 -11.55
CA LYS A 75 -16.73 6.41 -10.87
C LYS A 75 -15.77 5.80 -9.86
N LEU A 76 -14.55 6.32 -9.80
CA LEU A 76 -13.54 5.88 -8.84
C LEU A 76 -14.08 5.95 -7.39
N ALA A 77 -14.79 7.03 -7.04
CA ALA A 77 -15.40 7.21 -5.73
C ALA A 77 -16.44 6.12 -5.40
N ASP A 78 -17.23 5.66 -6.38
CA ASP A 78 -18.21 4.59 -6.17
C ASP A 78 -17.53 3.26 -5.84
N VAL A 79 -16.41 2.97 -6.54
CA VAL A 79 -15.58 1.79 -6.27
C VAL A 79 -14.99 1.86 -4.86
N LEU A 80 -14.43 3.00 -4.47
CA LEU A 80 -13.80 3.15 -3.16
C LEU A 80 -14.81 3.15 -2.00
N ALA A 81 -16.03 3.65 -2.22
CA ALA A 81 -17.09 3.64 -1.23
C ALA A 81 -17.69 2.24 -1.01
N ARG A 82 -17.78 1.41 -2.07
CA ARG A 82 -18.38 0.07 -2.01
C ARG A 82 -17.56 -0.98 -2.78
N PRO A 83 -16.30 -1.23 -2.40
CA PRO A 83 -15.38 -2.01 -3.23
C PRO A 83 -15.85 -3.44 -3.49
N GLN A 84 -16.48 -4.08 -2.50
CA GLN A 84 -16.98 -5.45 -2.63
C GLN A 84 -18.11 -5.56 -3.66
N ALA A 85 -18.88 -4.50 -3.89
CA ALA A 85 -19.93 -4.49 -4.93
C ALA A 85 -19.34 -4.51 -6.35
N HIS A 86 -18.05 -4.28 -6.50
CA HIS A 86 -17.35 -4.24 -7.78
C HIS A 86 -16.30 -5.35 -7.95
N ASP A 87 -16.09 -6.18 -6.93
CA ASP A 87 -15.11 -7.26 -6.98
C ASP A 87 -15.38 -8.24 -8.12
N GLY A 88 -14.32 -8.60 -8.85
CA GLY A 88 -14.38 -9.48 -10.02
C GLY A 88 -15.01 -8.88 -11.28
N LYS A 89 -15.51 -7.64 -11.24
CA LYS A 89 -16.15 -7.01 -12.41
C LYS A 89 -15.12 -6.34 -13.31
N THR A 90 -15.30 -6.50 -14.62
CA THR A 90 -14.58 -5.69 -15.61
C THR A 90 -15.22 -4.29 -15.68
N VAL A 91 -14.42 -3.26 -15.48
CA VAL A 91 -14.85 -1.87 -15.46
C VAL A 91 -13.86 -0.98 -16.21
N LEU A 92 -14.34 0.18 -16.62
CA LEU A 92 -13.51 1.30 -17.03
C LEU A 92 -13.48 2.32 -15.89
N LEU A 93 -12.28 2.66 -15.40
CA LEU A 93 -12.06 3.72 -14.41
C LEU A 93 -11.30 4.88 -15.04
N GLU A 94 -11.60 6.08 -14.58
CA GLU A 94 -10.87 7.30 -14.91
C GLU A 94 -10.40 7.98 -13.62
N GLY A 95 -9.23 8.61 -13.67
CA GLY A 95 -8.66 9.34 -12.55
C GLY A 95 -7.28 9.88 -12.87
N GLN A 96 -6.61 10.46 -11.88
CA GLN A 96 -5.24 10.91 -11.99
C GLN A 96 -4.29 9.87 -11.37
N VAL A 97 -3.16 9.64 -12.02
CA VAL A 97 -2.10 8.80 -11.48
C VAL A 97 -1.41 9.56 -10.35
N ARG A 98 -1.63 9.13 -9.11
CA ARG A 98 -1.03 9.76 -7.92
C ARG A 98 0.41 9.30 -7.71
N LYS A 99 0.65 8.00 -7.87
CA LYS A 99 1.97 7.36 -7.74
C LYS A 99 2.14 6.32 -8.85
N ALA A 100 3.37 6.09 -9.27
CA ALA A 100 3.71 5.01 -10.20
C ALA A 100 5.01 4.33 -9.75
N CYS A 101 5.23 3.11 -10.22
CA CYS A 101 6.50 2.43 -9.98
C CYS A 101 7.64 3.11 -10.73
N GLU A 102 8.46 3.89 -10.04
CA GLU A 102 9.60 4.60 -10.62
C GLU A 102 10.75 3.67 -11.07
N ARG A 103 10.71 2.40 -10.66
CA ARG A 103 11.74 1.41 -11.04
C ARG A 103 11.48 0.74 -12.37
N LYS A 104 10.24 0.34 -12.62
CA LYS A 104 9.87 -0.51 -13.77
C LYS A 104 8.55 -0.11 -14.45
N GLY A 105 7.77 0.78 -13.84
CA GLY A 105 6.44 1.14 -14.35
C GLY A 105 5.44 0.00 -14.27
N CYS A 106 5.64 -0.98 -13.37
CA CYS A 106 4.81 -2.20 -13.29
C CYS A 106 3.53 -2.05 -12.47
N TRP A 107 3.32 -0.91 -11.82
CA TRP A 107 2.08 -0.56 -11.15
C TRP A 107 1.93 0.96 -11.12
N MET A 108 0.70 1.41 -10.90
CA MET A 108 0.37 2.80 -10.60
C MET A 108 -0.81 2.88 -9.64
N GLU A 109 -1.00 4.01 -8.98
CA GLU A 109 -2.14 4.28 -8.10
C GLU A 109 -3.03 5.34 -8.73
N LEU A 110 -4.29 5.00 -8.95
CA LEU A 110 -5.31 5.89 -9.47
C LEU A 110 -6.07 6.55 -8.32
N ALA A 111 -6.13 7.88 -8.31
CA ALA A 111 -6.88 8.67 -7.34
C ALA A 111 -7.81 9.66 -8.06
N ALA A 112 -8.76 10.26 -7.34
CA ALA A 112 -9.64 11.28 -7.93
C ALA A 112 -8.84 12.53 -8.34
N SER A 113 -7.78 12.84 -7.59
CA SER A 113 -6.80 13.88 -7.87
C SER A 113 -5.44 13.46 -7.29
N GLY A 114 -4.34 13.94 -7.86
CA GLY A 114 -2.98 13.70 -7.37
C GLY A 114 -2.72 14.31 -5.99
N GLN A 115 -3.52 15.29 -5.58
CA GLN A 115 -3.45 15.90 -4.24
C GLN A 115 -4.43 15.26 -3.24
N ASP A 116 -5.29 14.33 -3.70
CA ASP A 116 -6.25 13.67 -2.82
C ASP A 116 -5.52 12.85 -1.77
N LYS A 117 -5.95 12.99 -0.51
CA LYS A 117 -5.45 12.23 0.65
C LYS A 117 -6.33 11.02 0.98
N GLY A 118 -7.27 10.66 0.11
CA GLY A 118 -8.09 9.47 0.25
C GLY A 118 -7.42 8.16 -0.22
N PRO A 119 -8.10 7.02 -0.03
CA PRO A 119 -7.66 5.75 -0.61
C PRO A 119 -7.66 5.82 -2.14
N GLY A 120 -6.69 5.12 -2.76
CA GLY A 120 -6.60 5.00 -4.22
C GLY A 120 -6.93 3.59 -4.70
N VAL A 121 -6.97 3.40 -6.02
CA VAL A 121 -7.03 2.08 -6.65
C VAL A 121 -5.65 1.73 -7.18
N ARG A 122 -5.07 0.63 -6.68
CA ARG A 122 -3.80 0.11 -7.19
C ARG A 122 -4.03 -0.57 -8.53
N VAL A 123 -3.45 -0.04 -9.59
CA VAL A 123 -3.49 -0.61 -10.92
C VAL A 123 -2.23 -1.44 -11.17
N THR A 124 -2.43 -2.69 -11.57
CA THR A 124 -1.38 -3.58 -12.09
C THR A 124 -1.75 -4.00 -13.50
N PHE A 125 -0.80 -4.56 -14.25
CA PHE A 125 -1.01 -4.87 -15.66
C PHE A 125 -1.13 -6.39 -15.85
N LYS A 126 -2.18 -6.81 -16.57
CA LYS A 126 -2.51 -8.21 -16.78
C LYS A 126 -1.31 -8.97 -17.34
N ASP A 127 -1.05 -10.14 -16.75
CA ASP A 127 0.04 -11.05 -17.12
C ASP A 127 1.43 -10.41 -17.15
N TYR A 128 1.62 -9.28 -16.46
CA TYR A 128 2.84 -8.48 -16.53
C TYR A 128 3.20 -8.08 -17.98
N GLY A 129 2.20 -7.99 -18.86
CA GLY A 129 2.39 -7.90 -20.31
C GLY A 129 2.77 -6.52 -20.84
N PHE A 130 2.62 -5.47 -20.03
CA PHE A 130 3.00 -4.10 -20.40
C PHE A 130 3.23 -3.24 -19.17
N PHE A 131 3.95 -2.12 -19.34
CA PHE A 131 4.24 -1.14 -18.30
C PHE A 131 3.92 0.28 -18.74
N VAL A 132 3.74 1.17 -17.78
CA VAL A 132 3.59 2.61 -17.99
C VAL A 132 4.95 3.31 -17.87
N PRO A 133 5.13 4.52 -18.44
CA PRO A 133 6.32 5.33 -18.22
C PRO A 133 6.63 5.55 -16.72
N LEU A 134 7.91 5.66 -16.38
CA LEU A 134 8.33 5.83 -14.98
C LEU A 134 7.86 7.17 -14.37
N ASP A 135 7.63 8.17 -15.21
CA ASP A 135 7.19 9.53 -14.89
C ASP A 135 5.66 9.71 -15.05
N SER A 136 4.88 8.61 -15.00
CA SER A 136 3.43 8.63 -15.17
C SER A 136 2.67 9.38 -14.06
N ALA A 137 3.30 9.67 -12.92
CA ALA A 137 2.67 10.46 -11.86
C ALA A 137 2.21 11.83 -12.39
N GLY A 138 1.00 12.25 -12.01
CA GLY A 138 0.35 13.47 -12.49
C GLY A 138 -0.40 13.34 -13.82
N SER A 139 -0.21 12.27 -14.58
CA SER A 139 -1.00 12.02 -15.80
C SER A 139 -2.46 11.67 -15.47
N GLN A 140 -3.37 12.07 -16.36
CA GLN A 140 -4.74 11.56 -16.35
C GLN A 140 -4.75 10.18 -17.01
N ALA A 141 -5.50 9.24 -16.44
CA ALA A 141 -5.57 7.87 -16.90
C ALA A 141 -7.01 7.42 -17.13
N ARG A 142 -7.21 6.63 -18.19
CA ARG A 142 -8.39 5.78 -18.41
C ARG A 142 -7.92 4.34 -18.43
N VAL A 143 -8.49 3.51 -17.57
CA VAL A 143 -8.00 2.16 -17.29
C VAL A 143 -9.15 1.18 -17.39
N GLU A 144 -9.03 0.19 -18.28
CA GLU A 144 -9.98 -0.91 -18.38
C GLU A 144 -9.35 -2.18 -17.80
N GLY A 145 -10.11 -2.88 -16.96
CA GLY A 145 -9.63 -4.11 -16.35
C GLY A 145 -10.56 -4.69 -15.30
N VAL A 146 -10.10 -5.73 -14.62
CA VAL A 146 -10.88 -6.46 -13.62
C VAL A 146 -10.56 -5.93 -12.24
N LEU A 147 -11.59 -5.49 -11.51
CA LEU A 147 -11.44 -5.10 -10.10
C LEU A 147 -11.24 -6.32 -9.21
N LYS A 148 -10.36 -6.18 -8.23
CA LYS A 148 -10.06 -7.17 -7.20
C LYS A 148 -9.96 -6.48 -5.85
N VAL A 149 -10.64 -7.03 -4.85
CA VAL A 149 -10.51 -6.59 -3.46
C VAL A 149 -9.72 -7.62 -2.68
N ALA A 150 -8.52 -7.26 -2.25
CA ALA A 150 -7.64 -8.14 -1.49
C ALA A 150 -7.65 -7.77 -0.01
N GLU A 151 -7.79 -8.76 0.87
CA GLU A 151 -7.48 -8.58 2.31
C GLU A 151 -5.95 -8.48 2.46
N LEU A 152 -5.48 -7.50 3.24
CA LEU A 152 -4.08 -7.37 3.59
C LEU A 152 -3.85 -7.92 5.00
N SER A 153 -2.63 -8.37 5.29
CA SER A 153 -2.20 -8.50 6.68
C SER A 153 -1.96 -7.12 7.28
N ASP A 154 -2.08 -6.99 8.61
CA ASP A 154 -1.83 -5.70 9.29
C ASP A 154 -0.41 -5.19 9.05
N SER A 155 0.60 -6.07 9.06
CA SER A 155 1.98 -5.70 8.76
C SER A 155 2.14 -5.13 7.34
N ARG A 156 1.45 -5.72 6.35
CA ARG A 156 1.50 -5.21 4.97
C ARG A 156 0.77 -3.88 4.82
N ALA A 157 -0.35 -3.72 5.51
CA ALA A 157 -1.07 -2.45 5.55
C ALA A 157 -0.20 -1.34 6.18
N GLN A 158 0.44 -1.60 7.31
CA GLN A 158 1.36 -0.65 7.97
C GLN A 158 2.53 -0.26 7.07
N HIS A 159 3.11 -1.22 6.35
CA HIS A 159 4.18 -0.93 5.40
C HIS A 159 3.69 0.02 4.29
N TYR A 160 2.54 -0.26 3.67
CA TYR A 160 1.96 0.62 2.65
C TYR A 160 1.65 2.02 3.19
N GLU A 161 1.11 2.11 4.42
CA GLU A 161 0.83 3.37 5.10
C GLU A 161 2.12 4.16 5.39
N SER A 162 3.22 3.49 5.75
CA SER A 162 4.53 4.12 5.92
C SER A 162 5.11 4.71 4.62
N GLU A 163 4.69 4.17 3.47
CA GLU A 163 5.00 4.71 2.13
C GLU A 163 3.97 5.78 1.68
N GLY A 164 3.05 6.15 2.56
CA GLY A 164 2.05 7.19 2.35
C GLY A 164 0.85 6.74 1.52
N ALA A 165 0.54 5.44 1.47
CA ALA A 165 -0.75 4.96 1.00
C ALA A 165 -1.81 5.11 2.10
N ILE A 166 -3.08 5.21 1.70
CA ILE A 166 -4.20 5.19 2.63
C ILE A 166 -4.94 3.88 2.41
N VAL A 167 -4.80 2.96 3.36
CA VAL A 167 -5.35 1.62 3.25
C VAL A 167 -6.77 1.61 3.84
N PRO A 168 -7.82 1.40 3.02
CA PRO A 168 -9.17 1.32 3.55
C PRO A 168 -9.34 0.07 4.41
N ARG A 169 -10.22 0.15 5.41
CA ARG A 169 -10.60 -0.98 6.26
C ARG A 169 -12.04 -1.38 5.98
N GLY A 170 -12.31 -2.69 5.97
CA GLY A 170 -13.66 -3.22 5.86
C GLY A 170 -14.49 -2.97 7.12
N ALA A 171 -15.79 -3.30 7.06
CA ALA A 171 -16.67 -3.23 8.24
C ALA A 171 -16.24 -4.20 9.37
N ASP A 172 -15.46 -5.21 9.02
CA ASP A 172 -14.78 -6.15 9.94
C ASP A 172 -13.47 -5.60 10.52
N GLY A 173 -13.09 -4.36 10.21
CA GLY A 173 -11.87 -3.71 10.67
C GLY A 173 -10.59 -4.14 9.94
N LYS A 174 -10.69 -5.13 9.04
CA LYS A 174 -9.54 -5.68 8.34
C LYS A 174 -9.08 -4.77 7.21
N PRO A 175 -7.76 -4.58 7.02
CA PRO A 175 -7.25 -3.74 5.93
C PRO A 175 -7.50 -4.43 4.58
N ARG A 176 -7.93 -3.65 3.60
CA ARG A 176 -8.22 -4.12 2.25
C ARG A 176 -7.54 -3.23 1.23
N GLU A 177 -7.08 -3.83 0.15
CA GLU A 177 -6.57 -3.10 -1.02
C GLU A 177 -7.57 -3.24 -2.16
N VAL A 178 -7.92 -2.12 -2.78
CA VAL A 178 -8.69 -2.11 -4.02
C VAL A 178 -7.70 -2.11 -5.18
N GLN A 179 -7.70 -3.19 -5.94
CA GLN A 179 -6.83 -3.38 -7.08
C GLN A 179 -7.63 -3.42 -8.38
N LEU A 180 -7.01 -2.98 -9.47
CA LEU A 180 -7.51 -3.21 -10.82
C LEU A 180 -6.40 -3.85 -11.65
N VAL A 181 -6.68 -5.04 -12.17
CA VAL A 181 -5.79 -5.74 -13.11
C VAL A 181 -6.14 -5.28 -14.53
N ALA A 182 -5.35 -4.36 -15.06
CA ALA A 182 -5.62 -3.66 -16.30
C ALA A 182 -5.31 -4.52 -17.52
N THR A 183 -6.26 -4.59 -18.45
CA THR A 183 -6.06 -5.10 -19.81
C THR A 183 -5.55 -4.01 -20.74
N GLY A 184 -5.93 -2.76 -20.49
CA GLY A 184 -5.52 -1.60 -21.28
C GLY A 184 -5.49 -0.32 -20.45
N VAL A 185 -4.56 0.57 -20.80
CA VAL A 185 -4.39 1.89 -20.18
C VAL A 185 -4.20 2.95 -21.26
N GLU A 186 -4.91 4.06 -21.09
CA GLU A 186 -4.67 5.31 -21.80
C GLU A 186 -4.19 6.35 -20.81
N LEU A 187 -3.02 6.96 -21.06
CA LEU A 187 -2.48 8.10 -20.31
C LEU A 187 -2.52 9.35 -21.16
N ARG A 188 -2.80 10.50 -20.52
CA ARG A 188 -2.75 11.83 -21.13
C ARG A 188 -2.23 12.88 -20.14
N ARG A 189 -1.58 13.93 -20.62
CA ARG A 189 -1.15 15.09 -19.82
C ARG A 189 -1.37 16.37 -20.63
#